data_AF-A0A7S4PLI0-F1
#
_entry.id   AF-A0A7S4PLI0-F1
#
_cell.length_a   1.000
_cell.length_b   1.000
_cell.length_c   1.000
_cell.angle_alpha   90.00
_cell.angle_beta   90.00
_cell.angle_gamma   90.00
#
_symmetry.space_group_name_H-M   'P 1'
#
loop_
_entity.id
_entity.type
_entity.pdbx_description
1 polymer ?
#
loop_
_entity_poly.entity_id
_entity_poly.type
_entity_poly.pdbx_seq_one_letter_code
_entity_poly.pdbx_strand_id
1 'polypeptide(L)'
;MPSSMLMRYRPPLTGLESHLSGLDVLRKKDFDHKTELHKSRLKNMKPMIDNKPPATTNMKHLQFNRKKREMDFQRYSAIEKENFRLLDKMSRIMVRNAADSVFGEHTNLNCPALDGERARKRRNDKLIEQNQLIGRRLREAKPYYSLAEWDKHTNRTHSLMSHICKYPNQVFPARDSFHSLTAKDSHDELDVGKESLRSRVSEMSSGSGHTKVLRRRPLPSLNSHKGPRNRNGAESAPPILDGG
;
A
#
# COMPACT_ATOMS: atom_id res chain seq x y z
N MET A 1 -65.46 -32.32 -48.52
CA MET A 1 -64.40 -31.30 -48.72
C MET A 1 -63.34 -31.91 -49.60
N PRO A 2 -63.14 -31.43 -50.84
CA PRO A 2 -62.30 -32.13 -51.81
C PRO A 2 -60.83 -32.09 -51.40
N SER A 3 -60.22 -33.28 -51.40
CA SER A 3 -58.80 -33.56 -51.19
C SER A 3 -57.97 -33.14 -52.42
N SER A 4 -58.03 -31.86 -52.80
CA SER A 4 -57.42 -31.35 -54.04
C SER A 4 -56.39 -30.23 -53.84
N MET A 5 -56.00 -29.92 -52.60
CA MET A 5 -55.09 -28.80 -52.31
C MET A 5 -53.67 -29.21 -51.88
N LEU A 6 -53.20 -30.41 -52.23
CA LEU A 6 -51.76 -30.60 -52.42
C LEU A 6 -51.40 -30.13 -53.84
N MET A 7 -51.18 -28.81 -53.99
CA MET A 7 -50.31 -28.30 -55.04
C MET A 7 -48.92 -28.91 -54.79
N ARG A 8 -48.69 -30.09 -55.37
CA ARG A 8 -47.38 -30.73 -55.42
C ARG A 8 -46.46 -29.77 -56.18
N TYR A 9 -45.70 -28.97 -55.44
CA TYR A 9 -44.59 -28.22 -56.00
C TYR A 9 -43.65 -29.22 -56.67
N ARG A 10 -43.64 -29.24 -58.00
CA ARG A 10 -42.68 -30.01 -58.78
C ARG A 10 -41.55 -29.04 -59.14
N PRO A 11 -40.37 -29.16 -58.49
CA PRO A 11 -39.25 -28.25 -58.74
C PRO A 11 -38.85 -28.28 -60.22
N PRO A 12 -38.33 -27.17 -60.77
CA PRO A 12 -37.83 -27.15 -62.15
C PRO A 12 -36.70 -28.17 -62.30
N LEU A 13 -36.71 -28.92 -63.41
CA LEU A 13 -35.77 -30.01 -63.68
C LEU A 13 -34.34 -29.49 -63.63
N THR A 14 -33.53 -30.10 -62.76
CA THR A 14 -32.09 -29.87 -62.67
C THR A 14 -31.41 -30.58 -63.84
N GLY A 15 -31.25 -29.87 -64.96
CA GLY A 15 -30.14 -30.01 -65.91
C GLY A 15 -29.88 -31.34 -66.65
N LEU A 16 -30.69 -32.40 -66.51
CA LEU A 16 -30.35 -33.73 -67.07
C LEU A 16 -31.37 -34.36 -68.03
N GLU A 17 -32.47 -33.68 -68.39
CA GLU A 17 -33.45 -34.20 -69.37
C GLU A 17 -33.54 -33.25 -70.59
N SER A 18 -33.13 -33.74 -71.76
CA SER A 18 -32.84 -32.93 -72.97
C SER A 18 -34.03 -32.67 -73.91
N HIS A 19 -35.28 -32.81 -73.45
CA HIS A 19 -36.45 -32.41 -74.24
C HIS A 19 -37.46 -31.66 -73.37
N LEU A 20 -37.40 -30.32 -73.38
CA LEU A 20 -38.43 -29.49 -72.78
C LEU A 20 -39.73 -29.69 -73.58
N SER A 21 -40.74 -30.30 -72.98
CA SER A 21 -42.07 -30.33 -73.60
C SER A 21 -42.59 -28.89 -73.73
N GLY A 22 -43.37 -28.58 -74.76
CA GLY A 22 -43.95 -27.24 -74.93
C GLY A 22 -44.76 -26.78 -73.70
N LEU A 23 -45.29 -27.74 -72.93
CA LEU A 23 -45.97 -27.51 -71.67
C LEU A 23 -45.03 -27.09 -70.52
N ASP A 24 -43.76 -27.52 -70.52
CA ASP A 24 -42.74 -27.07 -69.56
C ASP A 24 -42.33 -25.61 -69.82
N VAL A 25 -42.24 -25.21 -71.09
CA VAL A 25 -41.93 -23.83 -71.48
C VAL A 25 -43.02 -22.87 -71.02
N LEU A 26 -44.29 -23.24 -71.21
CA LEU A 26 -45.43 -22.44 -70.73
C LEU A 26 -45.46 -22.36 -69.20
N ARG A 27 -45.24 -23.49 -68.51
CA ARG A 27 -45.17 -23.51 -67.05
C ARG A 27 -44.05 -22.65 -66.48
N LYS A 28 -42.87 -22.66 -67.12
CA LYS A 28 -41.75 -21.80 -66.73
C LYS A 28 -42.12 -20.32 -66.90
N LYS A 29 -42.71 -19.94 -68.04
CA LYS A 29 -43.19 -18.57 -68.27
C LYS A 29 -44.23 -18.13 -67.24
N ASP A 30 -45.17 -18.99 -66.89
CA ASP A 30 -46.19 -18.70 -65.87
C ASP A 30 -45.57 -18.54 -64.48
N PHE A 31 -44.59 -19.38 -64.14
CA PHE A 31 -43.84 -19.26 -62.89
C PHE A 31 -43.06 -17.94 -62.87
N ASP A 32 -42.29 -17.66 -63.91
CA ASP A 32 -41.50 -16.43 -64.04
C ASP A 32 -42.41 -15.20 -63.92
N HIS A 33 -43.53 -15.18 -64.63
CA HIS A 33 -44.53 -14.10 -64.55
C HIS A 33 -45.09 -13.92 -63.13
N LYS A 34 -45.46 -15.02 -62.45
CA LYS A 34 -45.93 -14.97 -61.05
C LYS A 34 -44.83 -14.49 -60.10
N THR A 35 -43.58 -14.89 -60.32
CA THR A 35 -42.46 -14.41 -59.50
C THR A 35 -42.18 -12.93 -59.73
N GLU A 36 -42.28 -12.43 -60.97
CA GLU A 36 -42.14 -11.01 -61.28
C GLU A 36 -43.25 -10.19 -60.64
N LEU A 37 -44.49 -10.68 -60.71
CA LEU A 37 -45.65 -10.05 -60.07
C LEU A 37 -45.50 -10.05 -58.54
N HIS A 38 -45.01 -11.14 -57.96
CA HIS A 38 -44.71 -11.19 -56.52
C HIS A 38 -43.60 -10.19 -56.14
N LYS A 39 -42.51 -10.13 -56.91
CA LYS A 39 -41.43 -9.17 -56.71
C LYS A 39 -41.90 -7.73 -56.85
N SER A 40 -42.79 -7.42 -57.80
CA SER A 40 -43.33 -6.06 -57.97
C SER A 40 -44.23 -5.68 -56.79
N ARG A 41 -45.05 -6.62 -56.30
CA ARG A 41 -45.85 -6.43 -55.07
C ARG A 41 -44.96 -6.19 -53.85
N LEU A 42 -43.89 -6.97 -53.67
CA LEU A 42 -42.94 -6.78 -52.56
C LEU A 42 -42.22 -5.43 -52.63
N LYS A 43 -41.81 -4.99 -53.82
CA LYS A 43 -41.16 -3.68 -54.01
C LYS A 43 -42.10 -2.51 -53.67
N ASN A 44 -43.38 -2.65 -53.98
CA ASN A 44 -44.39 -1.61 -53.75
C ASN A 44 -45.07 -1.69 -52.38
N MET A 45 -44.79 -2.74 -51.61
CA MET A 45 -45.37 -2.93 -50.28
C MET A 45 -44.79 -1.91 -49.31
N LYS A 46 -45.66 -1.15 -48.64
CA LYS A 46 -45.25 -0.22 -47.58
C LYS A 46 -44.94 -1.01 -46.31
N PRO A 47 -43.84 -0.70 -45.59
CA PRO A 47 -43.57 -1.33 -44.31
C PRO A 47 -44.66 -0.97 -43.29
N MET A 48 -45.12 -1.96 -42.51
CA MET A 48 -46.16 -1.78 -41.49
C MET A 48 -45.63 -1.09 -40.22
N ILE A 49 -44.31 -1.15 -40.01
CA ILE A 49 -43.63 -0.60 -38.83
C ILE A 49 -42.63 0.45 -39.30
N ASP A 50 -42.60 1.59 -38.61
CA ASP A 50 -41.56 2.58 -38.82
C ASP A 50 -40.22 2.08 -38.25
N ASN A 51 -39.24 1.87 -39.14
CA ASN A 51 -37.89 1.45 -38.79
C ASN A 51 -36.90 2.63 -38.74
N LYS A 52 -37.38 3.88 -38.78
CA LYS A 52 -36.51 5.05 -38.67
C LYS A 52 -35.97 5.17 -37.25
N PRO A 53 -34.72 5.64 -37.08
CA PRO A 53 -34.18 5.93 -35.76
C PRO A 53 -35.04 7.02 -35.09
N PRO A 54 -35.31 6.90 -33.77
CA PRO A 54 -36.09 7.89 -33.06
C PRO A 54 -35.39 9.25 -33.09
N ALA A 55 -36.17 10.35 -33.18
CA ALA A 55 -35.64 11.71 -33.27
C ALA A 55 -34.73 12.10 -32.08
N THR A 56 -34.89 11.42 -30.94
CA THR A 56 -34.06 11.59 -29.75
C THR A 56 -32.59 11.21 -29.95
N THR A 57 -32.25 10.36 -30.93
CA THR A 57 -30.85 9.99 -31.25
C THR A 57 -29.97 11.21 -31.61
N ASN A 58 -30.55 12.29 -32.13
CA ASN A 58 -29.83 13.51 -32.49
C ASN A 58 -29.67 14.52 -31.33
N MET A 59 -30.11 14.17 -30.12
CA MET A 59 -29.97 15.06 -28.97
C MET A 59 -28.51 15.07 -28.48
N LYS A 60 -27.92 16.27 -28.40
CA LYS A 60 -26.52 16.49 -27.99
C LYS A 60 -26.14 15.83 -26.66
N HIS A 61 -27.10 15.67 -25.74
CA HIS A 61 -26.85 15.07 -24.42
C HIS A 61 -26.87 13.53 -24.42
N LEU A 62 -27.43 12.89 -25.46
CA LEU A 62 -27.41 11.43 -25.66
C LEU A 62 -26.22 10.98 -26.49
N GLN A 63 -25.68 11.85 -27.35
CA GLN A 63 -24.49 11.53 -28.15
C GLN A 63 -23.21 11.43 -27.32
N PHE A 64 -23.18 12.05 -26.14
CA PHE A 64 -21.97 12.14 -25.34
C PHE A 64 -22.21 11.81 -23.87
N ASN A 65 -21.44 10.85 -23.37
CA ASN A 65 -21.39 10.57 -21.94
C ASN A 65 -20.54 11.65 -21.24
N ARG A 66 -21.19 12.73 -20.77
CA ARG A 66 -20.54 13.83 -20.07
C ARG A 66 -19.74 13.37 -18.85
N LYS A 67 -20.27 12.41 -18.08
CA LYS A 67 -19.61 11.88 -16.89
C LYS A 67 -18.30 11.18 -17.25
N LYS A 68 -18.30 10.37 -18.31
CA LYS A 68 -17.08 9.72 -18.80
C LYS A 68 -16.03 10.76 -19.20
N ARG A 69 -16.43 11.77 -19.96
CA ARG A 69 -15.52 12.81 -20.44
C ARG A 69 -14.90 13.63 -19.30
N GLU A 70 -15.69 13.92 -18.27
CA GLU A 70 -15.23 14.58 -17.05
C GLU A 70 -14.23 13.71 -16.26
N MET A 71 -14.54 12.42 -16.09
CA MET A 71 -13.63 11.46 -15.44
C MET A 71 -12.29 11.34 -16.18
N ASP A 72 -12.33 11.29 -17.50
CA ASP A 72 -11.13 11.24 -18.34
C ASP A 72 -10.31 12.52 -18.17
N PHE A 73 -10.96 13.69 -18.19
CA PHE A 73 -10.31 14.98 -17.94
C PHE A 73 -9.64 15.04 -16.55
N GLN A 74 -10.33 14.61 -15.50
CA GLN A 74 -9.77 14.57 -14.14
C GLN A 74 -8.56 13.64 -14.04
N ARG A 75 -8.63 12.47 -14.68
CA ARG A 75 -7.51 11.52 -14.74
C ARG A 75 -6.30 12.10 -15.46
N TYR A 76 -6.49 12.71 -16.63
CA TYR A 76 -5.41 13.34 -17.38
C TYR A 76 -4.79 14.50 -16.60
N SER A 77 -5.60 15.37 -15.98
CA SER A 77 -5.11 16.47 -15.15
C SER A 77 -4.28 15.97 -13.96
N ALA A 78 -4.66 14.85 -13.33
CA ALA A 78 -3.88 14.25 -12.25
C ALA A 78 -2.52 13.72 -12.75
N ILE A 79 -2.50 13.05 -13.91
CA ILE A 79 -1.28 12.55 -14.55
C ILE A 79 -0.34 13.71 -14.90
N GLU A 80 -0.86 14.78 -15.51
CA GLU A 80 -0.07 15.96 -15.88
C GLU A 80 0.57 16.62 -14.65
N LYS A 81 -0.19 16.80 -13.56
CA LYS A 81 0.32 17.35 -12.30
C LYS A 81 1.46 16.51 -11.73
N GLU A 82 1.33 15.18 -11.74
CA GLU A 82 2.40 14.29 -11.28
C GLU A 82 3.61 14.30 -12.21
N ASN A 83 3.40 14.38 -13.53
CA ASN A 83 4.49 14.54 -14.50
C ASN A 83 5.25 15.85 -14.28
N PHE A 84 4.55 16.97 -14.07
CA PHE A 84 5.19 18.25 -13.73
C PHE A 84 5.99 18.15 -12.43
N ARG A 85 5.42 17.52 -11.39
CA ARG A 85 6.11 17.31 -10.11
C ARG A 85 7.37 16.45 -10.26
N LEU A 86 7.32 15.43 -11.12
CA LEU A 86 8.46 14.58 -11.41
C LEU A 86 9.56 15.37 -12.14
N LEU A 87 9.19 16.10 -13.19
CA LEU A 87 10.12 16.90 -13.98
C LEU A 87 10.77 18.01 -13.15
N ASP A 88 10.02 18.70 -12.29
CA ASP A 88 10.56 19.70 -11.36
C ASP A 88 11.59 19.07 -10.40
N LYS A 89 11.30 17.90 -9.82
CA LYS A 89 12.26 17.17 -8.97
C LYS A 89 13.50 16.74 -9.74
N MET A 90 13.33 16.18 -10.93
CA MET A 90 14.45 15.77 -11.79
C MET A 90 15.32 16.98 -12.17
N SER A 91 14.71 18.10 -12.54
CA SER A 91 15.40 19.36 -12.82
C SER A 91 16.19 19.84 -11.61
N ARG A 92 15.59 19.89 -10.42
CA ARG A 92 16.29 20.28 -9.18
C ARG A 92 17.49 19.39 -8.88
N ILE A 93 17.34 18.06 -9.05
CA ILE A 93 18.44 17.11 -8.86
C ILE A 93 19.54 17.36 -9.88
N MET A 94 19.20 17.53 -11.17
CA MET A 94 20.17 17.79 -12.23
C MET A 94 20.93 19.10 -12.00
N VAL A 95 20.23 20.19 -11.63
CA VAL A 95 20.84 21.49 -11.33
C VAL A 95 21.71 21.41 -10.07
N ARG A 96 21.24 20.78 -8.99
CA ARG A 96 21.98 20.65 -7.73
C ARG A 96 23.21 19.76 -7.87
N ASN A 97 23.10 18.64 -8.57
CA ASN A 97 24.24 17.73 -8.80
C ASN A 97 25.31 18.35 -9.70
N ALA A 98 24.97 19.35 -10.53
CA ALA A 98 25.95 20.13 -11.28
C ALA A 98 26.68 21.18 -10.42
N ALA A 99 26.08 21.62 -9.31
CA ALA A 99 26.67 22.62 -8.40
C ALA A 99 27.41 22.00 -7.19
N ASP A 100 26.99 20.83 -6.70
CA ASP A 100 27.55 20.18 -5.50
C ASP A 100 28.72 19.20 -5.80
N SER A 101 29.08 18.96 -7.06
CA SER A 101 30.04 17.91 -7.44
C SER A 101 31.52 18.31 -7.46
N VAL A 102 31.92 19.44 -6.87
CA VAL A 102 33.35 19.83 -6.87
C VAL A 102 33.91 20.05 -5.47
N PHE A 103 33.30 20.80 -4.55
CA PHE A 103 33.84 20.97 -3.16
C PHE A 103 32.80 21.29 -2.07
N GLY A 104 31.50 21.03 -2.27
CA GLY A 104 30.45 21.48 -1.34
C GLY A 104 30.08 20.44 -0.29
N GLU A 105 30.64 20.57 0.91
CA GLU A 105 30.11 19.93 2.13
C GLU A 105 28.60 20.20 2.22
N HIS A 106 27.78 19.14 2.17
CA HIS A 106 26.33 19.27 2.20
C HIS A 106 25.88 19.67 3.61
N THR A 107 26.01 20.94 3.94
CA THR A 107 25.43 21.54 5.14
C THR A 107 23.94 21.72 4.91
N ASN A 108 23.20 20.61 4.86
CA ASN A 108 21.74 20.62 4.98
C ASN A 108 21.37 20.99 6.43
N LEU A 109 21.66 22.23 6.83
CA LEU A 109 21.38 22.80 8.16
C LEU A 109 19.87 22.94 8.43
N ASN A 110 19.02 22.68 7.44
CA ASN A 110 17.59 22.87 7.56
C ASN A 110 16.77 21.74 6.92
N CYS A 111 17.14 20.50 7.22
CA CYS A 111 16.28 19.34 6.97
C CYS A 111 15.74 18.83 8.32
N PRO A 112 14.53 19.24 8.76
CA PRO A 112 13.96 18.82 10.05
C PRO A 112 13.83 17.29 10.21
N ALA A 113 13.85 16.57 9.10
CA ALA A 113 13.74 15.11 9.03
C ALA A 113 15.07 14.37 9.28
N LEU A 114 16.22 15.06 9.31
CA LEU A 114 17.55 14.43 9.44
C LEU A 114 18.34 14.85 10.68
N ASP A 115 17.81 15.76 11.51
CA ASP A 115 18.42 16.10 12.80
C ASP A 115 18.08 14.99 13.83
N GLY A 116 18.70 13.82 13.63
CA GLY A 116 18.56 12.65 14.48
C GLY A 116 18.95 12.95 15.94
N GLU A 117 19.81 13.95 16.15
CA GLU A 117 20.16 14.45 17.47
C GLU A 117 19.00 15.18 18.14
N ARG A 118 18.35 16.13 17.45
CA ARG A 118 17.16 16.81 17.97
C ARG A 118 15.97 15.85 18.14
N ALA A 119 15.82 14.86 17.27
CA ALA A 119 14.82 13.80 17.44
C ALA A 119 15.11 12.93 18.68
N ARG A 120 16.37 12.56 18.91
CA ARG A 120 16.82 11.82 20.10
C ARG A 120 16.63 12.64 21.37
N LYS A 121 16.96 13.95 21.34
CA LYS A 121 16.75 14.88 22.44
C LYS A 121 15.26 14.95 22.84
N ARG A 122 14.37 15.22 21.88
CA ARG A 122 12.92 15.23 22.14
C ARG A 122 12.40 13.91 22.71
N ARG A 123 12.95 12.76 22.27
CA ARG A 123 12.59 11.45 22.81
C ARG A 123 13.09 11.28 24.26
N ASN A 124 14.32 11.69 24.54
CA ASN A 124 14.88 11.66 25.89
C ASN A 124 14.10 12.56 26.85
N ASP A 125 13.74 13.77 26.42
CA ASP A 125 12.95 14.70 27.23
C ASP A 125 11.59 14.08 27.61
N LYS A 126 10.90 13.46 26.64
CA LYS A 126 9.66 12.71 26.89
C LYS A 126 9.86 11.54 27.86
N LEU A 127 10.94 10.78 27.71
CA LEU A 127 11.26 9.65 28.58
C LEU A 127 11.49 10.12 30.03
N ILE A 128 12.21 11.23 30.21
CA ILE A 128 12.47 11.83 31.51
C ILE A 128 11.17 12.29 32.16
N GLU A 129 10.31 12.98 31.41
CA GLU A 129 9.00 13.43 31.90
C GLU A 129 8.14 12.24 32.34
N GLN A 130 8.08 11.18 31.54
CA GLN A 130 7.35 9.95 31.87
C GLN A 130 7.90 9.28 33.14
N ASN A 131 9.23 9.17 33.26
CA ASN A 131 9.86 8.59 34.45
C ASN A 131 9.59 9.42 35.71
N GLN A 132 9.60 10.74 35.60
CA GLN A 132 9.22 11.62 36.71
C GLN A 132 7.76 11.42 37.12
N LEU A 133 6.84 11.28 36.16
CA LEU A 133 5.43 11.04 36.44
C LEU A 133 5.22 9.69 37.14
N ILE A 134 5.88 8.63 36.66
CA ILE A 134 5.85 7.30 37.29
C ILE A 134 6.41 7.37 38.72
N GLY A 135 7.53 8.06 38.92
CA GLY A 135 8.13 8.24 40.24
C GLY A 135 7.26 9.05 41.21
N ARG A 136 6.45 10.00 40.72
CA ARG A 136 5.43 10.68 41.54
C ARG A 136 4.31 9.73 41.91
N ARG A 137 3.75 9.02 40.92
CA ARG A 137 2.68 8.03 41.15
C ARG A 137 3.08 6.97 42.16
N LEU A 138 4.30 6.44 42.07
CA LEU A 138 4.79 5.42 43.00
C LEU A 138 4.92 5.95 44.43
N ARG A 139 5.31 7.21 44.61
CA ARG A 139 5.42 7.86 45.92
C ARG A 139 4.07 8.21 46.52
N GLU A 140 3.13 8.65 45.68
CA GLU A 140 1.77 9.04 46.10
C GLU A 140 0.86 7.82 46.32
N ALA A 141 1.15 6.71 45.63
CA ALA A 141 0.42 5.46 45.79
C ALA A 141 0.57 4.95 47.22
N LYS A 142 -0.56 4.85 47.92
CA LYS A 142 -0.60 4.26 49.25
C LYS A 142 -0.33 2.75 49.15
N PRO A 143 0.59 2.19 49.95
CA PRO A 143 0.77 0.76 50.00
C PRO A 143 -0.52 0.11 50.53
N TYR A 144 -0.97 -0.96 49.88
CA TYR A 144 -2.15 -1.72 50.31
C TYR A 144 -1.91 -2.44 51.65
N TYR A 145 -0.64 -2.76 51.94
CA TYR A 145 -0.22 -3.43 53.15
C TYR A 145 0.69 -2.53 53.99
N SER A 146 0.39 -2.43 55.28
CA SER A 146 1.27 -1.76 56.24
C SER A 146 2.38 -2.71 56.66
N LEU A 147 3.64 -2.40 56.30
CA LEU A 147 4.80 -3.21 56.70
C LEU A 147 4.84 -3.42 58.22
N ALA A 148 4.51 -2.40 59.01
CA ALA A 148 4.49 -2.47 60.46
C ALA A 148 3.42 -3.44 61.00
N GLU A 149 2.26 -3.55 60.34
CA GLU A 149 1.24 -4.53 60.73
C GLU A 149 1.66 -5.95 60.37
N TRP A 150 2.29 -6.11 59.22
CA TRP A 150 2.85 -7.40 58.78
C TRP A 150 3.96 -7.86 59.71
N ASP A 151 4.86 -6.97 60.13
CA ASP A 151 5.93 -7.30 61.08
C ASP A 151 5.36 -7.71 62.45
N LYS A 152 4.32 -7.01 62.93
CA LYS A 152 3.61 -7.40 64.16
C LYS A 152 2.93 -8.75 64.01
N HIS A 153 2.27 -8.99 62.88
CA HIS A 153 1.59 -10.24 62.59
C HIS A 153 2.61 -11.40 62.51
N THR A 154 3.73 -11.21 61.81
CA THR A 154 4.78 -12.21 61.72
C THR A 154 5.35 -12.53 63.10
N ASN A 155 5.63 -11.51 63.92
CA ASN A 155 6.16 -11.71 65.28
C ASN A 155 5.17 -12.48 66.17
N ARG A 156 3.88 -12.15 66.09
CA ARG A 156 2.82 -12.88 66.81
C ARG A 156 2.72 -14.33 66.35
N THR A 157 2.75 -14.57 65.05
CA THR A 157 2.69 -15.91 64.46
C THR A 157 3.92 -16.72 64.82
N HIS A 158 5.12 -16.12 64.80
CA HIS A 158 6.36 -16.76 65.25
C HIS A 158 6.32 -17.12 66.74
N SER A 159 5.83 -16.22 67.58
CA SER A 159 5.64 -16.50 69.01
C SER A 159 4.62 -17.63 69.21
N LEU A 160 3.47 -17.60 68.55
CA LEU A 160 2.49 -18.68 68.66
C LEU A 160 3.08 -20.02 68.19
N MET A 161 3.82 -20.01 67.08
CA MET A 161 4.51 -21.17 66.55
C MET A 161 5.51 -21.74 67.56
N SER A 162 6.31 -20.89 68.22
CA SER A 162 7.27 -21.36 69.23
C SER A 162 6.59 -22.00 70.45
N HIS A 163 5.37 -21.55 70.81
CA HIS A 163 4.62 -22.13 71.92
C HIS A 163 3.94 -23.47 71.56
N ILE A 164 3.51 -23.65 70.29
CA ILE A 164 2.81 -24.87 69.84
C ILE A 164 3.79 -25.96 69.40
N CYS A 165 4.94 -25.59 68.84
CA CYS A 165 5.89 -26.54 68.30
C CYS A 165 6.67 -27.27 69.41
N LYS A 166 6.75 -28.60 69.30
CA LYS A 166 7.57 -29.45 70.17
C LYS A 166 9.09 -29.27 69.96
N TYR A 167 9.49 -28.77 68.80
CA TYR A 167 10.88 -28.61 68.39
C TYR A 167 11.13 -27.17 67.93
N PRO A 168 12.34 -26.62 68.09
CA PRO A 168 12.66 -25.26 67.67
C PRO A 168 12.42 -25.07 66.17
N ASN A 169 11.80 -23.95 65.79
CA ASN A 169 11.45 -23.64 64.41
C ASN A 169 12.70 -23.29 63.60
N GLN A 170 13.20 -24.25 62.81
CA GLN A 170 14.39 -24.10 61.94
C GLN A 170 14.03 -23.68 60.50
N VAL A 171 12.74 -23.77 60.12
CA VAL A 171 12.28 -23.54 58.75
C VAL A 171 12.00 -22.06 58.50
N PHE A 172 11.53 -21.36 59.53
CA PHE A 172 11.29 -19.92 59.49
C PHE A 172 12.13 -19.27 60.59
N PRO A 173 13.36 -18.81 60.30
CA PRO A 173 14.13 -18.05 61.25
C PRO A 173 13.51 -16.66 61.45
N ALA A 174 13.52 -16.16 62.69
CA ALA A 174 13.06 -14.80 62.98
C ALA A 174 13.88 -13.79 62.17
N ARG A 175 13.21 -12.74 61.68
CA ARG A 175 13.74 -11.79 60.69
C ARG A 175 15.00 -11.05 61.15
N ASP A 176 15.22 -10.94 62.48
CA ASP A 176 16.40 -10.33 63.10
C ASP A 176 17.71 -11.05 62.75
N SER A 177 17.65 -12.30 62.29
CA SER A 177 18.84 -13.07 61.88
C SER A 177 19.44 -12.65 60.53
N PHE A 178 18.71 -11.89 59.71
CA PHE A 178 19.14 -11.54 58.34
C PHE A 178 19.61 -10.08 58.15
N HIS A 179 19.39 -9.17 59.10
CA HIS A 179 19.75 -7.75 58.96
C HIS A 179 21.12 -7.33 59.52
N SER A 180 21.92 -8.26 60.07
CA SER A 180 23.26 -7.90 60.56
C SER A 180 24.31 -7.70 59.45
N LEU A 181 23.96 -8.01 58.18
CA LEU A 181 24.91 -7.95 57.05
C LEU A 181 24.78 -6.71 56.15
N THR A 182 23.80 -5.81 56.35
CA THR A 182 23.62 -4.62 55.50
C THR A 182 23.43 -3.31 56.26
N ALA A 183 23.69 -3.28 57.57
CA ALA A 183 23.56 -2.08 58.41
C ALA A 183 24.90 -1.34 58.63
N LYS A 184 25.75 -1.30 57.60
CA LYS A 184 26.82 -0.30 57.45
C LYS A 184 26.69 0.25 56.03
N ASP A 185 26.72 1.57 55.90
CA ASP A 185 26.57 2.37 54.69
C ASP A 185 25.13 2.68 54.26
N SER A 186 24.50 3.63 54.95
CA SER A 186 23.74 4.71 54.29
C SER A 186 23.21 5.72 55.32
N HIS A 187 24.11 6.59 55.77
CA HIS A 187 23.74 7.96 56.09
C HIS A 187 24.79 8.87 55.44
N ASP A 188 24.32 9.99 54.90
CA ASP A 188 25.04 11.11 54.28
C ASP A 188 25.36 11.00 52.78
N GLU A 189 24.47 11.58 51.97
CA GLU A 189 24.79 12.47 50.84
C GLU A 189 23.47 12.98 50.23
N LEU A 190 22.93 14.02 50.85
CA LEU A 190 22.03 14.95 50.17
C LEU A 190 22.90 16.06 49.59
N ASP A 191 22.68 16.34 48.30
CA ASP A 191 22.97 17.62 47.62
C ASP A 191 24.26 17.79 46.79
N VAL A 192 24.69 16.77 46.03
CA VAL A 192 25.65 16.97 44.92
C VAL A 192 25.20 16.23 43.65
N GLY A 193 24.15 16.71 42.98
CA GLY A 193 23.63 16.01 41.80
C GLY A 193 22.96 16.84 40.72
N LYS A 194 22.77 18.15 40.92
CA LYS A 194 22.06 19.00 39.95
C LYS A 194 22.99 19.70 38.95
N GLU A 195 24.29 19.84 39.24
CA GLU A 195 25.24 20.48 38.32
C GLU A 195 26.01 19.49 37.42
N SER A 196 26.28 18.27 37.91
CA SER A 196 27.12 17.28 37.20
C SER A 196 26.46 16.72 35.94
N LEU A 197 25.13 16.54 35.93
CA LEU A 197 24.41 16.08 34.73
C LEU A 197 24.24 17.19 33.66
N ARG A 198 24.43 18.47 34.03
CA ARG A 198 24.34 19.60 33.11
C ARG A 198 25.68 19.90 32.43
N SER A 199 26.81 19.67 33.11
CA SER A 199 28.15 19.83 32.51
C SER A 199 28.51 18.68 31.55
N ARG A 200 28.15 17.44 31.89
CA ARG A 200 28.46 16.26 31.06
C ARG A 200 27.78 16.24 29.69
N VAL A 201 26.66 16.94 29.54
CA VAL A 201 25.98 17.08 28.24
C VAL A 201 26.58 18.23 27.41
N SER A 202 27.24 19.22 28.03
CA SER A 202 27.93 20.29 27.30
C SER A 202 29.30 19.87 26.75
N GLU A 203 30.04 18.99 27.45
CA GLU A 203 31.37 18.53 27.01
C GLU A 203 31.35 17.60 25.79
N MET A 204 30.21 16.98 25.47
CA MET A 204 30.09 16.13 24.26
C MET A 204 29.85 16.92 22.96
N SER A 205 29.66 18.25 23.03
CA SER A 205 29.43 19.10 21.85
C SER A 205 30.69 19.77 21.30
N SER A 206 31.86 19.62 21.93
CA SER A 206 33.11 20.26 21.51
C SER A 206 34.30 19.29 21.64
N GLY A 207 34.33 18.28 20.78
CA GLY A 207 35.40 17.28 20.74
C GLY A 207 35.75 16.86 19.33
N SER A 208 36.50 17.71 18.63
CA SER A 208 37.32 17.32 17.48
C SER A 208 38.38 16.31 17.95
N GLY A 209 38.46 15.13 17.34
CA GLY A 209 39.48 14.15 17.70
C GLY A 209 39.24 12.74 17.16
N HIS A 210 39.93 12.43 16.07
CA HIS A 210 40.22 11.11 15.49
C HIS A 210 39.82 9.84 16.28
N THR A 211 38.85 9.08 15.75
CA THR A 211 38.71 7.66 16.08
C THR A 211 39.66 6.83 15.21
N LYS A 212 40.67 6.19 15.82
CA LYS A 212 41.49 5.15 15.17
C LYS A 212 40.60 3.96 14.80
N VAL A 213 40.33 3.80 13.51
CA VAL A 213 39.63 2.65 12.95
C VAL A 213 40.56 1.43 13.01
N LEU A 214 40.16 0.42 13.78
CA LEU A 214 40.76 -0.91 13.78
C LEU A 214 40.58 -1.54 12.38
N ARG A 215 41.66 -1.62 11.59
CA ARG A 215 41.64 -2.25 10.27
C ARG A 215 41.36 -3.75 10.41
N ARG A 216 40.16 -4.19 10.02
CA ARG A 216 39.88 -5.61 9.78
C ARG A 216 40.48 -6.01 8.43
N ARG A 217 41.21 -7.14 8.42
CA ARG A 217 41.80 -7.78 7.23
C ARG A 217 40.73 -8.06 6.15
N PRO A 218 41.04 -7.89 4.85
CA PRO A 218 40.14 -8.31 3.79
C PRO A 218 40.23 -9.84 3.58
N LEU A 219 39.07 -10.47 3.39
CA LEU A 219 38.97 -11.87 2.95
C LEU A 219 39.07 -11.94 1.41
N PRO A 220 39.60 -13.05 0.85
CA PRO A 220 39.87 -13.18 -0.57
C PRO A 220 38.59 -13.33 -1.40
N SER A 221 38.56 -12.68 -2.55
CA SER A 221 37.52 -12.77 -3.58
C SER A 221 37.56 -14.13 -4.28
N LEU A 222 36.42 -14.81 -4.39
CA LEU A 222 36.21 -15.88 -5.36
C LEU A 222 35.18 -15.47 -6.41
N ASN A 223 35.49 -15.91 -7.63
CA ASN A 223 35.06 -15.38 -8.90
C ASN A 223 33.59 -15.63 -9.29
N SER A 224 33.09 -14.66 -10.06
CA SER A 224 32.17 -14.75 -11.20
C SER A 224 31.49 -16.09 -11.53
N HIS A 225 30.16 -16.05 -11.67
CA HIS A 225 29.44 -16.77 -12.72
C HIS A 225 28.41 -15.85 -13.38
N LYS A 226 28.57 -15.67 -14.70
CA LYS A 226 27.67 -14.94 -15.59
C LYS A 226 26.44 -15.80 -15.89
N GLY A 227 25.24 -15.23 -15.77
CA GLY A 227 23.99 -15.77 -16.30
C GLY A 227 23.42 -14.85 -17.39
N PRO A 228 22.77 -15.37 -18.44
CA PRO A 228 22.66 -14.70 -19.73
C PRO A 228 21.56 -13.63 -19.79
N ARG A 229 21.87 -12.59 -20.57
CA ARG A 229 20.93 -11.59 -21.07
C ARG A 229 19.98 -12.25 -22.06
N ASN A 230 18.68 -12.25 -21.77
CA ASN A 230 17.67 -12.55 -22.75
C ASN A 230 17.26 -11.25 -23.48
N ARG A 231 17.71 -11.12 -24.72
CA ARG A 231 17.09 -10.27 -25.74
C ARG A 231 16.08 -11.15 -26.46
N ASN A 232 14.82 -10.70 -26.53
CA ASN A 232 13.92 -10.82 -27.69
C ASN A 232 12.51 -10.43 -27.26
N GLY A 233 11.99 -9.37 -27.86
CA GLY A 233 10.65 -8.83 -27.61
C GLY A 233 10.43 -7.66 -28.57
N ALA A 234 10.41 -7.99 -29.85
CA ALA A 234 9.98 -7.09 -30.90
C ALA A 234 8.46 -6.89 -30.76
N GLU A 235 8.03 -5.66 -30.52
CA GLU A 235 6.68 -5.22 -30.88
C GLU A 235 6.77 -3.87 -31.59
N SER A 236 6.09 -3.86 -32.73
CA SER A 236 6.07 -2.88 -33.80
C SER A 236 5.49 -1.53 -33.37
N ALA A 237 6.21 -0.45 -33.67
CA ALA A 237 5.63 0.89 -33.75
C ALA A 237 5.02 1.12 -35.15
N PRO A 238 3.79 1.66 -35.27
CA PRO A 238 3.21 2.02 -36.56
C PRO A 238 3.81 3.33 -37.12
N PRO A 239 3.82 3.53 -38.45
CA PRO A 239 4.41 4.71 -39.06
C PRO A 239 3.57 5.97 -38.80
N ILE A 240 4.25 7.05 -38.46
CA ILE A 240 3.72 8.40 -38.46
C ILE A 240 3.49 8.80 -39.93
N LEU A 241 2.23 8.99 -40.30
CA LEU A 241 1.87 9.65 -41.54
C LEU A 241 2.03 11.16 -41.34
N ASP A 242 2.91 11.75 -42.13
CA ASP A 242 2.88 13.18 -42.45
C ASP A 242 1.56 13.52 -43.13
N GLY A 243 0.99 14.68 -42.78
CA GLY A 243 -0.06 15.30 -43.56
C GLY A 243 -0.76 16.47 -42.86
N GLY A 244 -0.62 17.66 -43.43
CA GLY A 244 -1.55 18.79 -43.24
C GLY A 244 -0.87 20.12 -42.98
#